data_AF-A0A382JDC0-F1
#
_entry.id   AF-A0A382JDC0-F1
#
_cell.length_a   1.000
_cell.length_b   1.000
_cell.length_c   1.000
_cell.angle_alpha   90.00
_cell.angle_beta   90.00
_cell.angle_gamma   90.00
#
_symmetry.space_group_name_H-M   'P 1'
#
loop_
_entity.id
_entity.type
_entity.pdbx_description
1 polymer ?
#
loop_
_entity_poly.entity_id
_entity_poly.type
_entity_poly.pdbx_seq_one_letter_code
_entity_poly.pdbx_strand_id
1 'polypeptide(L)'
;MNPTRLALYYAAYFAVIGILMPFWPIWLEGKGLDAVEIGFILASAPFVRAIGSPLIAQVADRRGLRRPIIIVLTASATISFAIFNYIDDFWPIVIVTILFFMLFSASQPLAESLTMHVVRNEGANYGRMRLWGSVTFILAAVGGGYILEGRSVNIIFYLSLFGLLILFVTCMFLPKFRFPADADKGFPILKLLKIKPFVWMLIAAALIQSSHAVVYSFSTIHWKSIGFSESLIGILWAEGVVAEIILFQYSSLVLNRISPTMLIVIAAAAGIIRWSIMGYTDFLPALFFAQVLHGLTFGAAHLGAI
;
A
#
# COMPACT_ATOMS: atom_id res chain seq x y z
N MET A 1 9.36 17.44 19.12
CA MET A 1 8.11 17.76 18.38
C MET A 1 7.16 16.57 18.47
N ASN A 2 5.84 16.75 18.25
CA ASN A 2 4.88 15.69 18.57
C ASN A 2 4.82 14.59 17.46
N PRO A 3 5.34 13.37 17.69
CA PRO A 3 5.27 12.25 16.74
C PRO A 3 3.84 11.89 16.34
N THR A 4 2.84 12.32 17.12
CA THR A 4 1.42 12.18 16.81
C THR A 4 1.06 12.74 15.43
N ARG A 5 1.71 13.80 14.93
CA ARG A 5 1.37 14.38 13.62
C ARG A 5 1.73 13.46 12.45
N LEU A 6 2.84 12.74 12.55
CA LEU A 6 3.24 11.73 11.57
C LEU A 6 2.39 10.47 11.72
N ALA A 7 2.07 10.07 12.96
CA ALA A 7 1.13 8.99 13.22
C ALA A 7 -0.26 9.25 12.61
N LEU A 8 -0.77 10.50 12.69
CA LEU A 8 -2.02 10.91 12.04
C LEU A 8 -1.95 10.82 10.51
N TYR A 9 -0.81 11.17 9.91
CA TYR A 9 -0.60 10.97 8.47
C TYR A 9 -0.65 9.48 8.11
N TYR A 10 0.08 8.62 8.83
CA TYR A 10 0.03 7.17 8.59
C TYR A 10 -1.38 6.61 8.78
N ALA A 11 -2.07 7.04 9.83
CA ALA A 11 -3.45 6.67 10.10
C ALA A 11 -4.36 6.99 8.89
N ALA A 12 -4.31 8.22 8.37
CA ALA A 12 -5.13 8.63 7.24
C ALA A 12 -4.72 7.94 5.92
N TYR A 13 -3.42 7.82 5.65
CA TYR A 13 -2.90 7.20 4.44
C TYR A 13 -3.33 5.73 4.34
N PHE A 14 -3.14 4.98 5.41
CA PHE A 14 -3.48 3.56 5.44
C PHE A 14 -4.98 3.30 5.61
N ALA A 15 -5.76 4.24 6.14
CA ALA A 15 -7.22 4.16 6.08
C ALA A 15 -7.72 4.19 4.63
N VAL A 16 -7.16 5.07 3.78
CA VAL A 16 -7.47 5.10 2.34
C VAL A 16 -7.09 3.78 1.66
N ILE A 17 -5.88 3.27 1.93
CA ILE A 17 -5.44 1.98 1.41
C ILE A 17 -6.34 0.83 1.90
N GLY A 18 -6.79 0.85 3.15
CA GLY A 18 -7.69 -0.15 3.73
C GLY A 18 -9.08 -0.19 3.09
N ILE A 19 -9.50 0.88 2.40
CA ILE A 19 -10.73 0.87 1.59
C ILE A 19 -10.41 0.48 0.14
N LEU A 20 -9.44 1.15 -0.47
CA LEU A 20 -9.13 0.99 -1.90
C LEU A 20 -8.65 -0.43 -2.22
N MET A 21 -7.73 -0.96 -1.41
CA MET A 21 -7.09 -2.25 -1.69
C MET A 21 -8.09 -3.41 -1.75
N PRO A 22 -9.00 -3.60 -0.77
CA PRO A 22 -10.00 -4.64 -0.85
C PRO A 22 -11.13 -4.32 -1.83
N PHE A 23 -11.66 -3.09 -1.86
CA PHE A 23 -12.96 -2.81 -2.45
C PHE A 23 -12.93 -2.05 -3.77
N TRP A 24 -11.81 -1.41 -4.15
CA TRP A 24 -11.72 -0.70 -5.44
C TRP A 24 -12.00 -1.60 -6.66
N PRO A 25 -11.56 -2.87 -6.72
CA PRO A 25 -11.90 -3.76 -7.83
C PRO A 25 -13.42 -3.98 -7.96
N ILE A 26 -14.16 -4.06 -6.85
CA ILE A 26 -15.63 -4.15 -6.85
C ILE A 26 -16.26 -2.86 -7.39
N TRP A 27 -15.70 -1.69 -7.07
CA TRP A 27 -16.22 -0.44 -7.61
C TRP A 27 -16.03 -0.35 -9.13
N LEU A 28 -14.89 -0.81 -9.64
CA LEU A 28 -14.62 -0.90 -11.08
C LEU A 28 -15.54 -1.90 -11.78
N GLU A 29 -15.77 -3.07 -11.19
CA GLU A 29 -16.78 -4.04 -11.68
C GLU A 29 -18.18 -3.41 -11.70
N GLY A 30 -18.53 -2.64 -10.66
CA GLY A 30 -19.78 -1.89 -10.58
C GLY A 30 -19.96 -0.79 -11.63
N LYS A 31 -18.85 -0.33 -12.25
CA LYS A 31 -18.85 0.56 -13.42
C LYS A 31 -19.06 -0.18 -14.75
N GLY A 32 -19.17 -1.52 -14.71
CA GLY A 32 -19.40 -2.36 -15.88
C GLY A 32 -18.10 -2.81 -16.56
N LEU A 33 -16.94 -2.60 -15.95
CA LEU A 33 -15.66 -3.05 -16.49
C LEU A 33 -15.49 -4.56 -16.30
N ASP A 34 -14.93 -5.23 -17.30
CA ASP A 34 -14.67 -6.66 -17.23
C ASP A 34 -13.38 -6.99 -16.45
N ALA A 35 -13.14 -8.29 -16.20
CA ALA A 35 -11.98 -8.73 -15.43
C ALA A 35 -10.62 -8.38 -16.09
N VAL A 36 -10.56 -8.32 -17.42
CA VAL A 36 -9.34 -7.97 -18.15
C VAL A 36 -9.06 -6.48 -18.00
N GLU A 37 -10.09 -5.64 -18.13
CA GLU A 37 -10.03 -4.20 -17.94
C GLU A 37 -9.63 -3.84 -16.51
N ILE A 38 -10.27 -4.46 -15.51
CA ILE A 38 -9.93 -4.29 -14.09
C ILE A 38 -8.47 -4.69 -13.85
N GLY A 39 -8.06 -5.86 -14.35
CA GLY A 39 -6.67 -6.32 -14.26
C GLY A 39 -5.68 -5.33 -14.83
N PHE A 40 -5.97 -4.76 -16.00
CA PHE A 40 -5.14 -3.75 -16.66
C PHE A 40 -5.03 -2.46 -15.82
N ILE A 41 -6.17 -1.94 -15.34
CA ILE A 41 -6.23 -0.73 -14.50
C ILE A 41 -5.39 -0.92 -13.24
N LEU A 42 -5.59 -2.03 -12.52
CA LEU A 42 -4.89 -2.30 -11.27
C LEU A 42 -3.40 -2.58 -11.48
N ALA A 43 -3.02 -3.20 -12.59
CA ALA A 43 -1.61 -3.43 -12.96
C ALA A 43 -0.88 -2.15 -13.37
N SER A 44 -1.58 -1.16 -13.92
CA SER A 44 -1.00 0.13 -14.31
C SER A 44 -0.42 0.89 -13.10
N ALA A 45 -1.07 0.78 -11.94
CA ALA A 45 -0.71 1.54 -10.74
C ALA A 45 0.68 1.20 -10.18
N PRO A 46 1.06 -0.08 -9.96
CA PRO A 46 2.42 -0.45 -9.56
C PRO A 46 3.50 -0.02 -10.56
N PHE A 47 3.24 -0.11 -11.86
CA PHE A 47 4.19 0.27 -12.90
C PHE A 47 4.51 1.77 -12.84
N VAL A 48 3.47 2.60 -12.77
CA VAL A 48 3.59 4.05 -12.66
C VAL A 48 4.24 4.43 -11.33
N ARG A 49 3.90 3.75 -10.22
CA ARG A 49 4.53 3.98 -8.92
C ARG A 49 6.04 3.72 -8.96
N ALA A 50 6.48 2.64 -9.60
CA ALA A 50 7.88 2.24 -9.66
C ALA A 50 8.77 3.29 -10.36
N ILE A 51 8.23 4.02 -11.32
CA ILE A 51 8.93 5.07 -12.07
C ILE A 51 8.69 6.46 -11.45
N GLY A 52 7.44 6.79 -11.15
CA GLY A 52 7.01 8.11 -10.70
C GLY A 52 7.49 8.47 -9.29
N SER A 53 7.48 7.50 -8.36
CA SER A 53 7.86 7.78 -6.96
C SER A 53 9.33 8.21 -6.83
N PRO A 54 10.33 7.53 -7.43
CA PRO A 54 11.72 7.99 -7.42
C PRO A 54 11.93 9.37 -8.06
N LEU A 55 11.22 9.67 -9.15
CA LEU A 55 11.33 10.98 -9.83
C LEU A 55 10.82 12.12 -8.94
N ILE A 56 9.66 11.92 -8.31
CA ILE A 56 9.07 12.90 -7.40
C ILE A 56 9.93 13.04 -6.13
N ALA A 57 10.47 11.93 -5.61
CA ALA A 57 11.39 11.95 -4.48
C ALA A 57 12.64 12.78 -4.79
N GLN A 58 13.24 12.60 -5.98
CA GLN A 58 14.41 13.38 -6.41
C GLN A 58 14.09 14.89 -6.49
N VAL A 59 12.90 15.27 -6.98
CA VAL A 59 12.46 16.67 -6.99
C VAL A 59 12.38 17.23 -5.56
N ALA A 60 11.87 16.44 -4.61
CA ALA A 60 11.79 16.84 -3.20
C ALA A 60 13.17 16.98 -2.55
N ASP A 61 14.10 16.08 -2.87
CA ASP A 61 15.46 16.11 -2.36
C ASP A 61 16.23 17.34 -2.87
N ARG A 62 16.14 17.63 -4.18
CA ARG A 62 16.74 18.82 -4.80
C ARG A 62 16.17 20.12 -4.26
N ARG A 63 14.89 20.16 -3.93
CA ARG A 63 14.25 21.37 -3.39
C ARG A 63 14.47 21.54 -1.89
N GLY A 64 14.93 20.52 -1.17
CA GLY A 64 15.03 20.59 0.29
C GLY A 64 13.67 20.55 1.01
N LEU A 65 12.55 20.38 0.29
CA LEU A 65 11.18 20.57 0.79
C LEU A 65 10.35 19.30 0.62
N ARG A 66 9.94 18.67 1.73
CA ARG A 66 9.11 17.45 1.70
C ARG A 66 7.64 17.78 1.91
N ARG A 67 7.32 18.46 3.02
CA ARG A 67 5.93 18.79 3.38
C ARG A 67 5.14 19.52 2.29
N PRO A 68 5.62 20.64 1.69
CA PRO A 68 4.85 21.34 0.66
C PRO A 68 4.54 20.45 -0.55
N ILE A 69 5.47 19.57 -0.92
CA ILE A 69 5.28 18.63 -2.02
C ILE A 69 4.24 17.58 -1.65
N ILE A 70 4.30 17.01 -0.43
CA ILE A 70 3.28 16.07 0.05
C ILE A 70 1.88 16.70 0.01
N ILE A 71 1.74 17.97 0.42
CA ILE A 71 0.46 18.69 0.38
C ILE A 71 -0.05 18.82 -1.07
N VAL A 72 0.80 19.23 -2.01
CA VAL A 72 0.42 19.34 -3.42
C VAL A 72 0.05 17.98 -4.00
N LEU A 73 0.86 16.95 -3.75
CA LEU A 73 0.60 15.59 -4.23
C LEU A 73 -0.74 15.05 -3.72
N THR A 74 -1.01 15.20 -2.42
CA THR A 74 -2.26 14.70 -1.83
C THR A 74 -3.47 15.52 -2.26
N ALA A 75 -3.35 16.85 -2.38
CA ALA A 75 -4.42 17.68 -2.95
C ALA A 75 -4.74 17.28 -4.40
N SER A 76 -3.72 17.16 -5.24
CA SER A 76 -3.88 16.77 -6.64
C SER A 76 -4.40 15.33 -6.76
N ALA A 77 -3.97 14.41 -5.90
CA ALA A 77 -4.51 13.06 -5.83
C ALA A 77 -6.01 13.08 -5.50
N THR A 78 -6.43 13.83 -4.48
CA THR A 78 -7.84 13.98 -4.12
C THR A 78 -8.69 14.55 -5.26
N ILE A 79 -8.20 15.59 -5.92
CA ILE A 79 -8.88 16.19 -7.09
C ILE A 79 -8.97 15.18 -8.23
N SER A 80 -7.88 14.48 -8.55
CA SER A 80 -7.88 13.45 -9.60
C SER A 80 -8.84 12.30 -9.27
N PHE A 81 -8.91 11.89 -8.01
CA PHE A 81 -9.81 10.82 -7.58
C PHE A 81 -11.27 11.22 -7.74
N ALA A 82 -11.63 12.48 -7.47
CA ALA A 82 -12.99 12.97 -7.64
C ALA A 82 -13.49 12.86 -9.10
N ILE A 83 -12.58 12.84 -10.08
CA ILE A 83 -12.92 12.69 -11.51
C ILE A 83 -13.57 11.34 -11.80
N PHE A 84 -13.25 10.28 -11.03
CA PHE A 84 -13.83 8.94 -11.21
C PHE A 84 -15.38 8.91 -11.15
N ASN A 85 -16.00 9.87 -10.46
CA ASN A 85 -17.45 9.97 -10.40
C ASN A 85 -18.11 10.34 -11.73
N TYR A 86 -17.36 10.98 -12.63
CA TYR A 86 -17.87 11.56 -13.88
C TYR A 86 -17.43 10.80 -15.14
N ILE A 87 -16.74 9.67 -14.95
CA ILE A 87 -16.23 8.84 -16.04
C ILE A 87 -16.71 7.40 -15.85
N ASP A 88 -17.07 6.78 -16.97
CA ASP A 88 -17.53 5.39 -17.03
C ASP A 88 -16.72 4.58 -18.06
N ASP A 89 -16.15 5.24 -19.08
CA ASP A 89 -15.37 4.58 -20.11
C ASP A 89 -13.98 4.10 -19.61
N PHE A 90 -13.55 2.96 -20.14
CA PHE A 90 -12.28 2.30 -19.79
C PHE A 90 -11.05 3.22 -19.88
N TRP A 91 -10.82 3.87 -21.03
CA TRP A 91 -9.60 4.66 -21.24
C TRP A 91 -9.49 5.90 -20.33
N PRO A 92 -10.56 6.71 -20.15
CA PRO A 92 -10.57 7.74 -19.11
C PRO A 92 -10.25 7.20 -17.72
N ILE A 93 -10.81 6.05 -17.32
CA ILE A 93 -10.54 5.42 -16.02
C ILE A 93 -9.06 5.03 -15.90
N VAL A 94 -8.45 4.47 -16.95
CA VAL A 94 -7.01 4.17 -16.99
C VAL A 94 -6.17 5.43 -16.79
N ILE A 95 -6.45 6.50 -17.53
CA ILE A 95 -5.68 7.76 -17.45
C ILE A 95 -5.76 8.35 -16.05
N VAL A 96 -6.97 8.42 -15.48
CA VAL A 96 -7.18 8.93 -14.12
C VAL A 96 -6.53 8.02 -13.08
N THR A 97 -6.54 6.70 -13.27
CA THR A 97 -5.84 5.73 -12.39
C THR A 97 -4.34 5.99 -12.37
N ILE A 98 -3.72 6.12 -13.55
CA ILE A 98 -2.29 6.42 -13.69
C ILE A 98 -1.95 7.72 -12.97
N LEU A 99 -2.71 8.79 -13.22
CA LEU A 99 -2.50 10.09 -12.59
C LEU A 99 -2.66 10.00 -11.06
N PHE A 100 -3.77 9.43 -10.59
CA PHE A 100 -4.07 9.29 -9.17
C PHE A 100 -2.98 8.51 -8.43
N PHE A 101 -2.65 7.30 -8.89
CA PHE A 101 -1.66 6.46 -8.21
C PHE A 101 -0.24 7.02 -8.31
N MET A 102 0.12 7.73 -9.38
CA MET A 102 1.40 8.45 -9.46
C MET A 102 1.53 9.49 -8.32
N LEU A 103 0.48 10.29 -8.13
CA LEU A 103 0.45 11.37 -7.13
C LEU A 103 0.35 10.81 -5.71
N PHE A 104 -0.59 9.90 -5.49
CA PHE A 104 -0.87 9.32 -4.18
C PHE A 104 0.31 8.49 -3.64
N SER A 105 0.90 7.62 -4.47
CA SER A 105 1.97 6.73 -4.03
C SER A 105 3.28 7.47 -3.71
N ALA A 106 3.57 8.56 -4.43
CA ALA A 106 4.78 9.35 -4.20
C ALA A 106 4.75 10.14 -2.88
N SER A 107 3.57 10.34 -2.28
CA SER A 107 3.45 11.02 -0.99
C SER A 107 4.03 10.21 0.17
N GLN A 108 3.91 8.87 0.13
CA GLN A 108 4.35 7.96 1.18
C GLN A 108 5.87 8.00 1.42
N PRO A 109 6.77 7.82 0.43
CA PRO A 109 8.22 7.85 0.67
C PRO A 109 8.72 9.22 1.15
N LEU A 110 8.05 10.32 0.77
CA LEU A 110 8.37 11.65 1.29
C LEU A 110 7.99 11.80 2.76
N ALA A 111 6.83 11.28 3.15
CA ALA A 111 6.42 11.25 4.56
C ALA A 111 7.33 10.32 5.37
N GLU A 112 7.75 9.19 4.80
CA GLU A 112 8.71 8.28 5.39
C GLU A 112 10.05 8.98 5.68
N SER A 113 10.55 9.76 4.72
CA SER A 113 11.76 10.58 4.89
C SER A 113 11.61 11.58 6.05
N LEU A 114 10.45 12.23 6.19
CA LEU A 114 10.15 13.11 7.33
C LEU A 114 10.15 12.32 8.65
N THR A 115 9.54 11.14 8.68
CA THR A 115 9.51 10.27 9.86
C THR A 115 10.91 9.88 10.28
N MET A 116 11.74 9.40 9.35
CA MET A 116 13.12 9.00 9.64
C MET A 116 13.98 10.16 10.12
N HIS A 117 13.73 11.38 9.65
CA HIS A 117 14.38 12.57 10.18
C HIS A 117 14.03 12.80 11.66
N VAL A 118 12.77 12.67 12.05
CA VAL A 118 12.34 12.80 13.45
C VAL A 118 12.91 11.66 14.31
N VAL A 119 12.93 10.44 13.80
CA VAL A 119 13.52 9.28 14.51
C VAL A 119 15.00 9.52 14.81
N ARG A 120 15.78 9.95 13.81
CA ARG A 120 17.23 10.15 13.94
C ARG A 120 17.60 11.35 14.82
N ASN A 121 16.86 12.46 14.71
CA ASN A 121 17.22 13.71 15.40
C ASN A 121 16.51 13.91 16.74
N GLU A 122 15.37 13.24 16.97
CA GLU A 122 14.55 13.43 18.18
C GLU A 122 14.35 12.12 18.97
N GLY A 123 14.94 11.00 18.54
CA GLY A 123 14.82 9.71 19.23
C GLY A 123 13.39 9.13 19.23
N ALA A 124 12.54 9.58 18.32
CA ALA A 124 11.16 9.09 18.23
C ALA A 124 11.11 7.61 17.82
N ASN A 125 10.10 6.88 18.31
CA ASN A 125 9.91 5.48 17.96
C ASN A 125 9.15 5.34 16.64
N TYR A 126 9.85 4.89 15.59
CA TYR A 126 9.28 4.62 14.26
C TYR A 126 8.07 3.69 14.32
N GLY A 127 8.22 2.54 14.98
CA GLY A 127 7.19 1.52 15.08
C GLY A 127 5.89 2.05 15.69
N ARG A 128 5.97 2.88 16.73
CA ARG A 128 4.79 3.52 17.34
C ARG A 128 4.04 4.45 16.38
N MET A 129 4.76 5.19 15.53
CA MET A 129 4.12 6.06 14.52
C MET A 129 3.48 5.24 13.40
N ARG A 130 4.19 4.21 12.93
CA ARG A 130 3.75 3.36 11.81
C ARG A 130 2.62 2.40 12.17
N LEU A 131 2.54 1.98 13.44
CA LEU A 131 1.49 1.10 13.99
C LEU A 131 0.08 1.65 13.72
N TRP A 132 -0.09 2.98 13.87
CA TRP A 132 -1.37 3.64 13.59
C TRP A 132 -1.84 3.43 12.16
N GLY A 133 -0.93 3.30 11.20
CA GLY A 133 -1.29 2.95 9.83
C GLY A 133 -1.89 1.55 9.73
N SER A 134 -1.29 0.55 10.37
CA SER A 134 -1.82 -0.81 10.31
C SER A 134 -3.15 -0.95 11.07
N VAL A 135 -3.31 -0.25 12.20
CA VAL A 135 -4.58 -0.18 12.94
C VAL A 135 -5.69 0.42 12.08
N THR A 136 -5.44 1.56 11.42
CA THR A 136 -6.48 2.18 10.59
C THR A 136 -6.73 1.43 9.29
N PHE A 137 -5.74 0.72 8.73
CA PHE A 137 -5.99 -0.21 7.63
C PHE A 137 -7.01 -1.27 8.05
N ILE A 138 -6.79 -1.94 9.18
CA ILE A 138 -7.69 -2.98 9.71
C ILE A 138 -9.09 -2.41 9.93
N LEU A 139 -9.19 -1.27 10.62
CA LEU A 139 -10.48 -0.63 10.89
C LEU A 139 -11.19 -0.21 9.60
N ALA A 140 -10.46 0.28 8.60
CA ALA A 140 -11.03 0.72 7.33
C ALA A 140 -11.45 -0.46 6.44
N ALA A 141 -10.70 -1.56 6.43
CA ALA A 141 -11.07 -2.78 5.70
C ALA A 141 -12.31 -3.45 6.31
N VAL A 142 -12.31 -3.67 7.63
CA VAL A 142 -13.44 -4.28 8.34
C VAL A 142 -14.64 -3.35 8.32
N GLY A 143 -14.46 -2.08 8.74
CA GLY A 143 -15.52 -1.09 8.77
C GLY A 143 -16.08 -0.77 7.38
N GLY A 144 -15.22 -0.69 6.37
CA GLY A 144 -15.62 -0.55 4.97
C GLY A 144 -16.48 -1.70 4.49
N GLY A 145 -16.11 -2.95 4.85
CA GLY A 145 -16.91 -4.15 4.58
C GLY A 145 -18.31 -4.08 5.18
N TYR A 146 -18.42 -3.78 6.48
CA TYR A 146 -19.71 -3.61 7.16
C TYR A 146 -20.55 -2.46 6.61
N ILE A 147 -19.92 -1.35 6.23
CA ILE A 147 -20.61 -0.20 5.63
C ILE A 147 -21.12 -0.54 4.23
N LEU A 148 -20.37 -1.35 3.47
CA LEU A 148 -20.70 -1.76 2.11
C LEU A 148 -21.79 -2.83 2.04
N GLU A 149 -21.87 -3.71 3.04
CA GLU A 149 -22.82 -4.83 3.06
C GLU A 149 -24.28 -4.37 2.85
N GLY A 150 -24.91 -4.91 1.81
CA GLY A 150 -26.29 -4.55 1.42
C GLY A 150 -26.46 -3.13 0.87
N ARG A 151 -25.39 -2.39 0.59
CA ARG A 151 -25.42 -1.02 0.03
C ARG A 151 -24.84 -0.95 -1.37
N SER A 152 -25.05 0.18 -2.03
CA SER A 152 -24.47 0.45 -3.35
C SER A 152 -22.95 0.50 -3.27
N VAL A 153 -22.28 -0.11 -4.26
CA VAL A 153 -20.82 -0.06 -4.43
C VAL A 153 -20.26 1.36 -4.52
N ASN A 154 -21.09 2.35 -4.89
CA ASN A 154 -20.69 3.77 -4.91
C ASN A 154 -20.24 4.29 -3.54
N ILE A 155 -20.62 3.64 -2.44
CA ILE A 155 -20.12 4.00 -1.11
C ILE A 155 -18.59 3.86 -1.01
N ILE A 156 -17.98 2.96 -1.77
CA ILE A 156 -16.52 2.77 -1.84
C ILE A 156 -15.85 4.05 -2.34
N PHE A 157 -16.40 4.66 -3.39
CA PHE A 157 -15.93 5.93 -3.93
C PHE A 157 -16.03 7.04 -2.88
N TYR A 158 -17.19 7.20 -2.22
CA TYR A 158 -17.38 8.27 -1.23
C TYR A 158 -16.49 8.08 0.01
N LEU A 159 -16.34 6.86 0.51
CA LEU A 159 -15.45 6.55 1.63
C LEU A 159 -13.98 6.83 1.27
N SER A 160 -13.56 6.46 0.06
CA SER A 160 -12.19 6.71 -0.43
C SER A 160 -11.92 8.21 -0.60
N LEU A 161 -12.86 8.95 -1.20
CA LEU A 161 -12.75 10.40 -1.37
C LEU A 161 -12.72 11.13 -0.02
N PHE A 162 -13.55 10.71 0.93
CA PHE A 162 -13.54 11.23 2.29
C PHE A 162 -12.21 10.95 3.00
N GLY A 163 -11.69 9.72 2.88
CA GLY A 163 -10.37 9.36 3.42
C GLY A 163 -9.24 10.19 2.80
N LEU A 164 -9.29 10.45 1.48
CA LEU A 164 -8.32 11.30 0.78
C LEU A 164 -8.39 12.77 1.23
N LEU A 165 -9.59 13.29 1.51
CA LEU A 165 -9.76 14.62 2.10
C LEU A 165 -9.15 14.69 3.51
N ILE A 166 -9.39 13.67 4.35
CA ILE A 166 -8.75 13.56 5.66
C ILE A 166 -7.24 13.52 5.52
N LEU A 167 -6.71 12.68 4.61
CA LEU A 167 -5.28 12.59 4.34
C LEU A 167 -4.69 13.95 3.96
N PHE A 168 -5.30 14.67 3.02
CA PHE A 168 -4.87 16.01 2.65
C PHE A 168 -4.86 16.97 3.86
N VAL A 169 -5.90 16.95 4.70
CA VAL A 169 -5.96 17.75 5.92
C VAL A 169 -4.85 17.36 6.90
N THR A 170 -4.56 16.07 7.10
CA THR A 170 -3.45 15.63 7.97
C THR A 170 -2.09 16.12 7.46
N CYS A 171 -1.90 16.23 6.14
CA CYS A 171 -0.68 16.74 5.54
C CYS A 171 -0.39 18.21 5.93
N MET A 172 -1.43 19.00 6.24
CA MET A 172 -1.29 20.37 6.74
C MET A 172 -0.66 20.44 8.14
N PHE A 173 -0.69 19.35 8.89
CA PHE A 173 -0.08 19.27 10.23
C PHE A 173 1.33 18.68 10.22
N LEU A 174 1.81 18.14 9.09
CA LEU A 174 3.16 17.56 8.98
C LEU A 174 4.24 18.53 9.48
N PRO A 175 5.33 18.03 10.06
CA PRO A 175 6.43 18.87 10.50
C PRO A 175 7.05 19.65 9.33
N LYS A 176 7.45 20.90 9.59
CA LYS A 176 8.13 21.74 8.60
C LYS A 176 9.64 21.58 8.79
N PHE A 177 10.27 20.81 7.91
CA PHE A 177 11.72 20.71 7.85
C PHE A 177 12.23 21.23 6.51
N ARG A 178 13.39 21.87 6.55
CA ARG A 178 14.24 22.10 5.38
C ARG A 178 15.43 21.17 5.50
N PHE A 179 15.64 20.33 4.50
CA PHE A 179 16.83 19.51 4.43
C PHE A 179 17.84 20.20 3.52
N PRO A 180 19.14 19.93 3.69
CA PRO A 180 20.13 20.30 2.71
C PRO A 180 19.68 19.84 1.31
N ALA A 181 19.66 20.76 0.36
CA ALA A 181 19.36 20.44 -1.03
C ALA A 181 20.49 19.55 -1.56
N ASP A 182 20.13 18.41 -2.16
CA ASP A 182 21.14 17.55 -2.78
C ASP A 182 21.72 18.25 -4.01
N ALA A 183 23.03 18.43 -4.04
CA ALA A 183 23.76 19.06 -5.13
C ALA A 183 24.10 18.07 -6.25
N ASP A 184 24.02 16.76 -6.00
CA ASP A 184 24.32 15.74 -7.00
C ASP A 184 23.16 15.62 -8.01
N LYS A 185 23.50 15.78 -9.30
CA LYS A 185 22.54 15.71 -10.42
C LYS A 185 22.26 14.28 -10.88
N GLY A 186 23.04 13.30 -10.39
CA GLY A 186 22.91 11.90 -10.78
C GLY A 186 21.61 11.22 -10.31
N PHE A 187 21.39 10.00 -10.80
CA PHE A 187 20.39 9.07 -10.27
C PHE A 187 21.10 8.03 -9.39
N PRO A 188 21.08 8.16 -8.06
CA PRO A 188 21.78 7.23 -7.16
C PRO A 188 21.39 5.76 -7.38
N ILE A 189 20.15 5.50 -7.80
CA ILE A 189 19.65 4.15 -8.06
C ILE A 189 20.39 3.44 -9.21
N LEU A 190 20.89 4.18 -10.21
CA LEU A 190 21.68 3.59 -11.30
C LEU A 190 23.03 3.02 -10.80
N LYS A 191 23.55 3.56 -9.69
CA LYS A 191 24.76 3.02 -9.05
C LYS A 191 24.44 1.69 -8.34
N LEU A 192 23.28 1.60 -7.67
CA LEU A 192 22.84 0.38 -6.99
C LEU A 192 22.56 -0.77 -7.96
N LEU A 193 22.01 -0.48 -9.15
CA LEU A 193 21.76 -1.49 -10.18
C LEU A 193 23.04 -2.15 -10.74
N LYS A 194 24.23 -1.63 -10.42
CA LYS A 194 25.51 -2.28 -10.76
C LYS A 194 25.93 -3.33 -9.72
N ILE A 195 25.29 -3.36 -8.56
CA ILE A 195 25.61 -4.28 -7.46
C ILE A 195 24.81 -5.58 -7.66
N LYS A 196 25.48 -6.66 -8.09
CA LYS A 196 24.80 -7.93 -8.43
C LYS A 196 23.92 -8.48 -7.30
N PRO A 197 24.36 -8.56 -6.02
CA PRO A 197 23.49 -9.01 -4.93
C PRO A 197 22.22 -8.18 -4.77
N PHE A 198 22.33 -6.85 -4.94
CA PHE A 198 21.18 -5.95 -4.88
C PHE A 198 20.19 -6.22 -6.02
N VAL A 199 20.68 -6.46 -7.24
CA VAL A 199 19.82 -6.79 -8.39
C VAL A 199 19.08 -8.11 -8.16
N TRP A 200 19.76 -9.15 -7.68
CA TRP A 200 19.11 -10.43 -7.40
C TRP A 200 18.08 -10.34 -6.27
N MET A 201 18.40 -9.61 -5.20
CA MET A 201 17.44 -9.28 -4.15
C MET A 201 16.22 -8.54 -4.71
N LEU A 202 16.44 -7.53 -5.55
CA LEU A 202 15.38 -6.76 -6.18
C LEU A 202 14.49 -7.63 -7.08
N ILE A 203 15.08 -8.52 -7.89
CA ILE A 203 14.35 -9.48 -8.74
C ILE A 203 13.51 -10.43 -7.88
N ALA A 204 14.09 -11.01 -6.82
CA ALA A 204 13.39 -11.93 -5.94
C ALA A 204 12.21 -11.23 -5.23
N ALA A 205 12.45 -10.05 -4.66
CA ALA A 205 11.41 -9.24 -4.03
C ALA A 205 10.33 -8.84 -5.05
N ALA A 206 10.71 -8.44 -6.27
CA ALA A 206 9.74 -8.10 -7.32
C ALA A 206 8.85 -9.29 -7.69
N LEU A 207 9.42 -10.49 -7.89
CA LEU A 207 8.64 -11.68 -8.22
C LEU A 207 7.68 -12.06 -7.08
N ILE A 208 8.13 -12.03 -5.83
CA ILE A 208 7.29 -12.31 -4.67
C ILE A 208 6.16 -11.27 -4.56
N GLN A 209 6.46 -9.98 -4.68
CA GLN A 209 5.46 -8.92 -4.60
C GLN A 209 4.48 -8.96 -5.78
N SER A 210 4.96 -9.25 -6.99
CA SER A 210 4.11 -9.43 -8.17
C SER A 210 3.15 -10.62 -8.03
N SER A 211 3.55 -11.69 -7.33
CA SER A 211 2.66 -12.84 -7.10
C SER A 211 1.41 -12.48 -6.28
N HIS A 212 1.45 -11.41 -5.48
CA HIS A 212 0.30 -10.91 -4.74
C HIS A 212 -0.72 -10.17 -5.62
N ALA A 213 -0.35 -9.80 -6.86
CA ALA A 213 -1.21 -9.01 -7.73
C ALA A 213 -2.56 -9.68 -8.00
N VAL A 214 -2.58 -11.00 -8.17
CA VAL A 214 -3.83 -11.76 -8.36
C VAL A 214 -4.73 -11.60 -7.15
N VAL A 215 -4.17 -11.69 -5.94
CA VAL A 215 -4.95 -11.57 -4.72
C VAL A 215 -5.50 -10.16 -4.55
N TYR A 216 -4.70 -9.14 -4.83
CA TYR A 216 -5.10 -7.75 -4.70
C TYR A 216 -6.11 -7.30 -5.75
N SER A 217 -6.08 -7.89 -6.94
CA SER A 217 -7.00 -7.55 -8.00
C SER A 217 -8.31 -8.33 -7.94
N PHE A 218 -8.26 -9.62 -7.60
CA PHE A 218 -9.39 -10.52 -7.87
C PHE A 218 -9.92 -11.28 -6.64
N SER A 219 -9.24 -11.33 -5.50
CA SER A 219 -9.76 -12.11 -4.35
C SER A 219 -11.10 -11.60 -3.87
N THR A 220 -11.26 -10.28 -3.75
CA THR A 220 -12.52 -9.67 -3.29
C THR A 220 -13.65 -9.92 -4.29
N ILE A 221 -13.38 -9.84 -5.61
CA ILE A 221 -14.35 -10.15 -6.66
C ILE A 221 -14.76 -11.63 -6.59
N HIS A 222 -13.78 -12.52 -6.49
CA HIS A 222 -14.00 -13.97 -6.37
C HIS A 222 -14.79 -14.34 -5.11
N TRP A 223 -14.37 -13.86 -3.94
CA TRP A 223 -15.06 -14.14 -2.68
C TRP A 223 -16.50 -13.64 -2.69
N LYS A 224 -16.75 -12.49 -3.32
CA LYS A 224 -18.11 -11.98 -3.49
C LYS A 224 -18.92 -12.86 -4.45
N SER A 225 -18.34 -13.35 -5.54
CA SER A 225 -19.04 -14.20 -6.51
C SER A 225 -19.44 -15.57 -5.96
N ILE A 226 -18.68 -16.11 -5.00
CA ILE A 226 -19.02 -17.34 -4.26
C ILE A 226 -19.93 -17.10 -3.04
N GLY A 227 -20.39 -15.86 -2.83
CA GLY A 227 -21.39 -15.51 -1.83
C GLY A 227 -20.87 -15.09 -0.45
N PHE A 228 -19.59 -14.76 -0.30
CA PHE A 228 -19.11 -14.17 0.96
C PHE A 228 -19.60 -12.72 1.10
N SER A 229 -20.00 -12.35 2.31
CA SER A 229 -20.40 -10.97 2.62
C SER A 229 -19.21 -10.02 2.56
N GLU A 230 -19.48 -8.74 2.29
CA GLU A 230 -18.44 -7.72 2.26
C GLU A 230 -17.77 -7.51 3.63
N SER A 231 -18.50 -7.74 4.72
CA SER A 231 -17.95 -7.77 6.08
C SER A 231 -16.93 -8.89 6.28
N LEU A 232 -17.23 -10.12 5.82
CA LEU A 232 -16.30 -11.25 5.90
C LEU A 232 -15.05 -11.00 5.03
N ILE A 233 -15.22 -10.43 3.85
CA ILE A 233 -14.11 -10.05 2.97
C ILE A 233 -13.20 -9.02 3.67
N GLY A 234 -13.78 -8.00 4.32
CA GLY A 234 -13.03 -7.04 5.11
C GLY A 234 -12.21 -7.69 6.24
N ILE A 235 -12.76 -8.73 6.88
CA ILE A 235 -12.07 -9.51 7.94
C ILE A 235 -10.90 -10.30 7.35
N LEU A 236 -11.08 -10.99 6.22
CA LEU A 236 -10.01 -11.75 5.55
C LEU A 236 -8.81 -10.83 5.20
N TRP A 237 -9.10 -9.62 4.71
CA TRP A 237 -8.06 -8.63 4.43
C TRP A 237 -7.35 -8.12 5.70
N ALA A 238 -8.10 -7.88 6.77
CA ALA A 238 -7.55 -7.40 8.03
C ALA A 238 -6.65 -8.42 8.74
N GLU A 239 -7.03 -9.70 8.70
CA GLU A 239 -6.26 -10.78 9.33
C GLU A 239 -4.81 -10.85 8.81
N GLY A 240 -4.63 -10.72 7.49
CA GLY A 240 -3.29 -10.73 6.90
C GLY A 240 -2.38 -9.62 7.47
N VAL A 241 -2.95 -8.43 7.70
CA VAL A 241 -2.22 -7.31 8.31
C VAL A 241 -1.95 -7.54 9.79
N VAL A 242 -2.84 -8.22 10.52
CA VAL A 242 -2.56 -8.62 11.91
C VAL A 242 -1.36 -9.57 11.96
N ALA A 243 -1.28 -10.55 11.07
CA ALA A 243 -0.14 -11.47 10.98
C ALA A 243 1.16 -10.74 10.65
N GLU A 244 1.12 -9.74 9.76
CA GLU A 244 2.25 -8.86 9.45
C GLU A 244 2.73 -8.06 10.68
N ILE A 245 1.80 -7.44 11.42
CA ILE A 245 2.12 -6.67 12.64
C ILE A 245 2.83 -7.57 13.66
N ILE A 246 2.32 -8.80 13.86
CA ILE A 246 2.92 -9.76 14.80
C ILE A 246 4.37 -10.07 14.37
N LEU A 247 4.62 -10.35 13.08
CA LEU A 247 5.98 -10.61 12.61
C LEU A 247 6.91 -9.40 12.85
N PHE A 248 6.47 -8.19 12.51
CA PHE A 248 7.28 -6.98 12.69
C PHE A 248 7.55 -6.66 14.16
N GLN A 249 6.61 -6.94 15.05
CA GLN A 249 6.80 -6.79 16.50
C GLN A 249 7.95 -7.67 17.03
N TYR A 250 8.19 -8.83 16.41
CA TYR A 250 9.27 -9.75 16.76
C TYR A 250 10.46 -9.72 15.78
N SER A 251 10.53 -8.72 14.89
CA SER A 251 11.52 -8.63 13.81
C SER A 251 12.97 -8.73 14.30
N SER A 252 13.34 -8.08 15.40
CA SER A 252 14.70 -8.17 15.96
C SER A 252 15.07 -9.61 16.37
N LEU A 253 14.14 -10.35 16.95
CA LEU A 253 14.37 -11.76 17.34
C LEU A 253 14.52 -12.64 16.11
N VAL A 254 13.71 -12.39 15.07
CA VAL A 254 13.75 -13.10 13.80
C VAL A 254 15.08 -12.85 13.09
N LEU A 255 15.50 -11.59 12.95
CA LEU A 255 16.74 -11.20 12.27
C LEU A 255 18.00 -11.67 13.01
N ASN A 256 17.93 -11.87 14.34
CA ASN A 256 19.03 -12.46 15.11
C ASN A 256 19.21 -13.96 14.83
N ARG A 257 18.24 -14.63 14.21
CA ARG A 257 18.24 -16.10 13.98
C ARG A 257 18.18 -16.48 12.50
N ILE A 258 17.57 -15.66 11.67
CA ILE A 258 17.30 -15.94 10.26
C ILE A 258 17.92 -14.82 9.42
N SER A 259 18.74 -15.20 8.44
CA SER A 259 19.36 -14.22 7.55
C SER A 259 18.33 -13.56 6.62
N PRO A 260 18.56 -12.31 6.17
CA PRO A 260 17.66 -11.62 5.25
C PRO A 260 17.37 -12.43 3.97
N THR A 261 18.38 -13.09 3.40
CA THR A 261 18.22 -13.97 2.25
C THR A 261 17.28 -15.14 2.54
N MET A 262 17.39 -15.77 3.72
CA MET A 262 16.52 -16.87 4.10
C MET A 262 15.08 -16.41 4.32
N LEU A 263 14.86 -15.19 4.80
CA LEU A 263 13.50 -14.61 4.90
C LEU A 263 12.84 -14.47 3.52
N ILE A 264 13.59 -14.08 2.50
CA ILE A 264 13.09 -14.02 1.11
C ILE A 264 12.73 -15.43 0.61
N VAL A 265 13.56 -16.44 0.90
CA VAL A 265 13.26 -17.84 0.54
C VAL A 265 12.00 -18.36 1.25
N ILE A 266 11.86 -18.08 2.55
CA ILE A 266 10.67 -18.44 3.33
C ILE A 266 9.43 -17.76 2.74
N ALA A 267 9.52 -16.48 2.37
CA ALA A 267 8.42 -15.75 1.76
C ALA A 267 7.98 -16.38 0.42
N ALA A 268 8.93 -16.79 -0.43
CA ALA A 268 8.64 -17.48 -1.68
C ALA A 268 7.97 -18.84 -1.44
N ALA A 269 8.48 -19.64 -0.50
CA ALA A 269 7.91 -20.94 -0.14
C ALA A 269 6.48 -20.81 0.45
N ALA A 270 6.28 -19.84 1.34
CA ALA A 270 4.96 -19.51 1.88
C ALA A 270 3.99 -19.05 0.78
N GLY A 271 4.50 -18.33 -0.23
CA GLY A 271 3.74 -17.89 -1.40
C GLY A 271 3.19 -19.06 -2.20
N ILE A 272 4.03 -20.07 -2.48
CA ILE A 272 3.59 -21.30 -3.16
C ILE A 272 2.43 -21.94 -2.41
N ILE A 273 2.57 -22.13 -1.09
CA ILE A 273 1.51 -22.71 -0.25
C ILE A 273 0.24 -21.85 -0.30
N ARG A 274 0.37 -20.55 -0.08
CA ARG A 274 -0.76 -19.61 -0.02
C ARG A 274 -1.55 -19.59 -1.32
N TRP A 275 -0.87 -19.45 -2.46
CA TRP A 275 -1.51 -19.38 -3.77
C TRP A 275 -2.11 -20.72 -4.18
N SER A 276 -1.46 -21.85 -3.84
CA SER A 276 -2.04 -23.18 -4.07
C SER A 276 -3.33 -23.39 -3.27
N ILE A 277 -3.39 -22.94 -2.01
CA ILE A 277 -4.61 -23.02 -1.20
C ILE A 277 -5.72 -22.18 -1.85
N MET A 278 -5.43 -20.91 -2.14
CA MET A 278 -6.42 -19.98 -2.72
C MET A 278 -6.87 -20.37 -4.13
N GLY A 279 -6.05 -21.09 -4.89
CA GLY A 279 -6.41 -21.60 -6.21
C GLY A 279 -7.17 -22.93 -6.19
N TYR A 280 -7.16 -23.67 -5.08
CA TYR A 280 -7.74 -25.02 -4.98
C TYR A 280 -9.06 -25.07 -4.20
N THR A 281 -9.27 -24.17 -3.22
CA THR A 281 -10.42 -24.27 -2.32
C THR A 281 -11.00 -22.93 -1.91
N ASP A 282 -12.33 -22.91 -1.79
CA ASP A 282 -13.12 -21.83 -1.20
C ASP A 282 -13.48 -22.11 0.28
N PHE A 283 -12.90 -23.19 0.87
CA PHE A 283 -13.17 -23.56 2.25
C PHE A 283 -12.68 -22.47 3.21
N LEU A 284 -13.61 -21.83 3.91
CA LEU A 284 -13.34 -20.62 4.67
C LEU A 284 -12.17 -20.74 5.67
N PRO A 285 -12.04 -21.81 6.49
CA PRO A 285 -10.87 -21.97 7.36
C PRO A 285 -9.53 -22.06 6.61
N ALA A 286 -9.51 -22.63 5.41
CA ALA A 286 -8.31 -22.66 4.58
C ALA A 286 -7.97 -21.25 4.06
N LEU A 287 -8.97 -20.43 3.76
CA LEU A 287 -8.76 -19.03 3.37
C LEU A 287 -8.22 -18.18 4.53
N PHE A 288 -8.74 -18.33 5.75
CA PHE A 288 -8.18 -17.69 6.96
C PHE A 288 -6.70 -18.09 7.14
N PHE A 289 -6.39 -19.39 7.07
CA PHE A 289 -5.00 -19.86 7.12
C PHE A 289 -4.13 -19.23 6.01
N ALA A 290 -4.64 -19.13 4.79
CA ALA A 290 -3.95 -18.48 3.69
C ALA A 290 -3.71 -16.98 3.94
N GLN A 291 -4.63 -16.27 4.63
CA GLN A 291 -4.40 -14.86 4.98
C GLN A 291 -3.35 -14.70 6.07
N VAL A 292 -3.29 -15.59 7.06
CA VAL A 292 -2.20 -15.59 8.07
C VAL A 292 -0.82 -15.71 7.42
N LEU A 293 -0.69 -16.49 6.34
CA LEU A 293 0.55 -16.60 5.57
C LEU A 293 1.01 -15.25 4.97
N HIS A 294 0.18 -14.21 4.94
CA HIS A 294 0.58 -12.86 4.53
C HIS A 294 1.73 -12.30 5.37
N GLY A 295 1.76 -12.60 6.67
CA GLY A 295 2.90 -12.24 7.51
C GLY A 295 4.22 -12.80 6.97
N LEU A 296 4.20 -13.98 6.36
CA LEU A 296 5.38 -14.58 5.73
C LEU A 296 5.59 -14.08 4.31
N THR A 297 4.55 -14.08 3.46
CA THR A 297 4.72 -13.75 2.03
C THR A 297 5.09 -12.29 1.82
N PHE A 298 4.44 -11.36 2.54
CA PHE A 298 4.76 -9.94 2.49
C PHE A 298 5.74 -9.54 3.59
N GLY A 299 5.43 -9.85 4.85
CA GLY A 299 6.20 -9.37 6.00
C GLY A 299 7.65 -9.90 6.02
N ALA A 300 7.87 -11.20 5.80
CA ALA A 300 9.23 -11.75 5.77
C ALA A 300 10.01 -11.27 4.53
N ALA A 301 9.37 -11.16 3.37
CA ALA A 301 10.00 -10.57 2.18
C ALA A 301 10.40 -9.11 2.42
N HIS A 302 9.56 -8.33 3.11
CA HIS A 302 9.86 -6.96 3.47
C HIS A 302 11.06 -6.88 4.42
N LEU A 303 11.06 -7.65 5.52
CA LEU A 303 12.19 -7.73 6.46
C LEU A 303 13.50 -8.20 5.80
N GLY A 304 13.41 -9.09 4.82
CA GLY A 304 14.59 -9.59 4.11
C GLY A 304 15.18 -8.59 3.10
N ALA A 305 14.42 -7.57 2.71
CA ALA A 305 14.81 -6.58 1.70
C ALA A 305 15.26 -5.22 2.27
N ILE A 306 15.03 -4.98 3.57
CA ILE A 306 15.41 -3.75 4.30
C ILE A 306 16.63 -3.98 5.19
#